data_AF-A0A1I5VD30-F1
#
_entry.id   AF-A0A1I5VD30-F1
#
_cell.length_a   1.000
_cell.length_b   1.000
_cell.length_c   1.000
_cell.angle_alpha   90.00
_cell.angle_beta   90.00
_cell.angle_gamma   90.00
#
_symmetry.space_group_name_H-M   'P 1'
#
loop_
_entity.id
_entity.type
_entity.pdbx_description
1 polymer ?
#
loop_
_entity_poly.entity_id
_entity_poly.type
_entity_poly.pdbx_seq_one_letter_code
_entity_poly.pdbx_strand_id
1 'polypeptide(L)'
;MCRPSRRAKFCTCAPEEDIGYLRWELWRSAGAETDSLAVVGSIVPPSLDHVLLVERHEEDLNHSDTFDADLHVREGNNLILEFDSERTYAFEFRDGIWRERVWGAPRLEAMADRSGVRGTIRRETGNDRT
;
A
#
# COMPACT_ATOMS: atom_id res chain seq x y z
N MET A 1 -16.16 -0.24 12.37
CA MET A 1 -16.25 -0.60 10.94
C MET A 1 -16.23 0.67 10.12
N CYS A 2 -15.22 0.81 9.26
CA CYS A 2 -15.21 1.86 8.25
C CYS A 2 -16.46 1.81 7.36
N ARG A 3 -16.82 2.96 6.81
CA ARG A 3 -17.89 3.08 5.82
C ARG A 3 -17.31 3.62 4.51
N PRO A 4 -17.87 3.22 3.36
CA PRO A 4 -17.53 3.83 2.08
C PRO A 4 -17.71 5.35 2.14
N SER A 5 -16.81 6.07 1.48
CA SER A 5 -16.83 7.53 1.40
C SER A 5 -16.50 7.98 -0.02
N ARG A 6 -16.37 9.29 -0.28
CA ARG A 6 -15.90 9.79 -1.60
C ARG A 6 -14.44 9.44 -1.91
N ARG A 7 -13.71 8.98 -0.89
CA ARG A 7 -12.29 8.61 -0.90
C ARG A 7 -12.10 7.18 -0.40
N ALA A 8 -10.97 6.58 -0.72
CA ALA A 8 -10.58 5.31 -0.11
C ALA A 8 -10.41 5.48 1.41
N LYS A 9 -10.74 4.43 2.18
CA LYS A 9 -10.49 4.36 3.63
C LYS A 9 -9.67 3.13 3.96
N PHE A 10 -8.73 3.26 4.89
CA PHE A 10 -7.78 2.23 5.27
C PHE A 10 -8.09 1.78 6.68
N CYS A 11 -8.64 0.57 6.78
CA CYS A 11 -9.34 0.10 7.96
C CYS A 11 -8.54 -1.00 8.60
N THR A 12 -8.08 -0.73 9.82
CA THR A 12 -7.29 -1.69 10.60
C THR A 12 -8.10 -2.97 10.85
N CYS A 13 -7.46 -4.11 10.61
CA CYS A 13 -8.05 -5.43 10.80
C CYS A 13 -7.26 -6.21 11.87
N ALA A 14 -7.87 -7.27 12.41
CA ALA A 14 -7.13 -8.22 13.21
C ALA A 14 -6.17 -9.00 12.30
N PRO A 15 -4.89 -9.20 12.68
CA PRO A 15 -3.88 -9.83 11.84
C PRO A 15 -4.14 -11.32 11.52
N GLU A 16 -5.14 -11.94 12.16
CA GLU A 16 -5.50 -13.35 11.96
C GLU A 16 -6.61 -13.56 10.89
N GLU A 17 -7.20 -12.49 10.35
CA GLU A 17 -8.23 -12.61 9.31
C GLU A 17 -7.61 -12.70 7.90
N ASP A 18 -8.15 -13.59 7.07
CA ASP A 18 -7.85 -13.61 5.64
C ASP A 18 -8.58 -12.44 4.96
N ILE A 19 -7.84 -11.34 4.77
CA ILE A 19 -8.37 -10.06 4.26
C ILE A 19 -8.52 -10.09 2.72
N GLY A 20 -7.90 -11.07 2.03
CA GLY A 20 -7.95 -11.16 0.57
C GLY A 20 -7.33 -9.95 -0.15
N TYR A 21 -7.85 -9.63 -1.34
CA TYR A 21 -7.47 -8.45 -2.14
C TYR A 21 -8.17 -7.18 -1.64
N LEU A 22 -7.61 -6.00 -1.97
CA LEU A 22 -7.91 -4.72 -1.32
C LEU A 22 -7.39 -4.69 0.11
N ARG A 23 -6.10 -5.00 0.28
CA ARG A 23 -5.42 -4.97 1.58
C ARG A 23 -4.32 -3.91 1.61
N TRP A 24 -3.98 -3.47 2.81
CA TRP A 24 -2.84 -2.60 3.05
C TRP A 24 -2.00 -3.08 4.22
N GLU A 25 -0.69 -2.83 4.14
CA GLU A 25 0.27 -3.21 5.17
C GLU A 25 1.21 -2.05 5.49
N LEU A 26 1.33 -1.71 6.78
CA LEU A 26 2.31 -0.77 7.28
C LEU A 26 3.54 -1.51 7.79
N TRP A 27 4.68 -1.26 7.16
CA TRP A 27 5.98 -1.79 7.52
C TRP A 27 6.86 -0.70 8.13
N ARG A 28 7.48 -1.02 9.26
CA ARG A 28 8.43 -0.13 9.94
C ARG A 28 9.85 -0.57 9.64
N SER A 29 10.62 0.33 9.02
CA SER A 29 12.06 0.15 8.88
C SER A 29 12.74 0.43 10.22
N ALA A 30 13.37 -0.60 10.79
CA ALA A 30 14.20 -0.49 11.98
C ALA A 30 15.67 -0.41 11.55
N GLY A 31 16.15 0.80 11.26
CA GLY A 31 17.56 1.05 10.93
C GLY A 31 18.02 0.27 9.70
N ALA A 32 19.18 -0.39 9.80
CA ALA A 32 19.91 -0.91 8.65
C ALA A 32 19.28 -2.13 7.97
N GLU A 33 18.53 -3.00 8.67
CA GLU A 33 18.27 -4.34 8.10
C GLU A 33 16.90 -5.00 8.34
N THR A 34 15.96 -4.41 9.06
CA THR A 34 14.67 -5.10 9.27
C THR A 34 13.45 -4.21 9.10
N ASP A 35 12.71 -4.47 8.02
CA ASP A 35 11.32 -4.07 7.86
C ASP A 35 10.46 -5.06 8.68
N SER A 36 9.73 -4.56 9.68
CA SER A 36 8.77 -5.36 10.46
C SER A 36 7.35 -4.92 10.17
N LEU A 37 6.44 -5.87 10.00
CA LEU A 37 5.01 -5.59 9.82
C LEU A 37 4.46 -5.02 11.14
N ALA A 38 3.94 -3.80 11.08
CA ALA A 38 3.39 -3.10 12.23
C ALA A 38 1.87 -3.20 12.29
N VAL A 39 1.20 -3.03 11.15
CA VAL A 39 -0.26 -3.00 11.05
C VAL A 39 -0.69 -3.52 9.68
N VAL A 40 -1.82 -4.21 9.62
CA VAL A 40 -2.47 -4.64 8.39
C VAL A 40 -3.94 -4.21 8.43
N GLY A 41 -4.53 -4.04 7.26
CA GLY A 41 -5.94 -3.74 7.17
C GLY A 41 -6.53 -3.92 5.78
N SER A 42 -7.82 -3.62 5.67
CA SER A 42 -8.59 -3.62 4.43
C SER A 42 -8.72 -2.21 3.85
N ILE A 43 -8.78 -2.13 2.54
CA ILE A 43 -9.05 -0.91 1.79
C ILE A 43 -10.54 -0.91 1.45
N VAL A 44 -11.28 0.05 2.00
CA VAL A 44 -12.66 0.30 1.59
C VAL A 44 -12.61 1.26 0.40
N PRO A 45 -13.01 0.80 -0.81
CA PRO A 45 -12.98 1.64 -1.99
C PRO A 45 -13.97 2.81 -1.86
N PRO A 46 -13.74 3.92 -2.60
CA PRO A 46 -14.66 5.02 -2.66
C PRO A 46 -16.01 4.57 -3.22
N SER A 47 -17.09 5.24 -2.80
CA SER A 47 -18.46 4.95 -3.23
C SER A 47 -18.77 5.34 -4.67
N LEU A 48 -17.83 5.97 -5.37
CA LEU A 48 -17.96 6.38 -6.75
C LEU A 48 -17.15 5.42 -7.62
N ASP A 49 -17.66 5.16 -8.83
CA ASP A 49 -17.13 4.22 -9.82
C ASP A 49 -15.85 4.78 -10.50
N HIS A 50 -14.88 5.13 -9.66
CA HIS A 50 -13.56 5.55 -10.07
C HIS A 50 -12.63 4.39 -9.79
N VAL A 51 -12.26 3.68 -10.86
CA VAL A 51 -11.04 2.87 -10.85
C VAL A 51 -9.95 3.71 -10.19
N LEU A 52 -9.44 3.22 -9.08
CA LEU A 52 -8.50 3.96 -8.25
C LEU A 52 -7.17 4.09 -9.00
N LEU A 53 -6.84 5.31 -9.42
CA LEU A 53 -5.57 5.65 -10.05
C LEU A 53 -4.52 5.89 -8.95
N VAL A 54 -3.26 5.55 -9.22
CA VAL A 54 -2.12 5.70 -8.27
C VAL A 54 -2.02 7.11 -7.71
N GLU A 55 -2.12 8.13 -8.56
CA GLU A 55 -2.10 9.54 -8.17
C GLU A 55 -3.19 9.84 -7.13
N ARG A 56 -4.37 9.24 -7.28
CA ARG A 56 -5.48 9.39 -6.33
C ARG A 56 -5.22 8.67 -5.01
N HIS A 57 -4.44 7.59 -4.99
CA HIS A 57 -4.02 6.95 -3.74
C HIS A 57 -3.07 7.81 -2.95
N GLU A 58 -2.09 8.44 -3.59
CA GLU A 58 -1.20 9.37 -2.89
C GLU A 58 -2.00 10.53 -2.28
N GLU A 59 -2.93 11.11 -3.04
CA GLU A 59 -3.82 12.16 -2.54
C GLU A 59 -4.71 11.70 -1.38
N ASP A 60 -5.32 10.52 -1.49
CA ASP A 60 -6.18 9.99 -0.44
C ASP A 60 -5.37 9.60 0.81
N LEU A 61 -4.19 8.98 0.66
CA LEU A 61 -3.30 8.62 1.77
C LEU A 61 -2.89 9.81 2.64
N ASN A 62 -2.74 10.98 2.03
CA ASN A 62 -2.31 12.20 2.71
C ASN A 62 -3.45 13.00 3.32
N HIS A 63 -4.68 12.47 3.30
CA HIS A 63 -5.81 13.11 3.96
C HIS A 63 -5.92 12.70 5.44
N SER A 64 -6.30 13.65 6.29
CA SER A 64 -6.28 13.51 7.76
C SER A 64 -7.17 12.40 8.34
N ASP A 65 -8.18 11.93 7.60
CA ASP A 65 -9.20 10.99 8.06
C ASP A 65 -9.12 9.63 7.34
N THR A 66 -7.99 9.36 6.69
CA THR A 66 -7.85 8.24 5.77
C THR A 66 -7.73 6.89 6.47
N PHE A 67 -7.05 6.88 7.63
CA PHE A 67 -6.94 5.71 8.49
C PHE A 67 -8.00 5.77 9.58
N ASP A 68 -8.53 4.60 9.97
CA ASP A 68 -9.51 4.49 11.07
C ASP A 68 -8.89 4.49 12.47
N ALA A 69 -7.55 4.49 12.53
CA ALA A 69 -6.76 4.53 13.75
C ALA A 69 -5.56 5.48 13.59
N ASP A 70 -5.06 5.98 14.72
CA ASP A 70 -3.80 6.72 14.75
C ASP A 70 -2.61 5.74 14.66
N LEU A 71 -2.04 5.64 13.45
CA LEU A 71 -0.98 4.69 13.14
C LEU A 71 0.40 5.08 13.69
N HIS A 72 0.54 6.28 14.30
CA HIS A 72 1.83 6.81 14.78
C HIS A 72 2.95 6.68 13.74
N VAL A 73 2.66 7.10 12.51
CA VAL A 73 3.57 6.99 11.36
C VAL A 73 4.85 7.79 11.59
N ARG A 74 5.97 7.30 11.05
CA ARG A 74 7.29 7.94 11.16
C ARG A 74 8.01 7.93 9.81
N GLU A 75 8.97 8.84 9.67
CA GLU A 75 9.86 8.91 8.52
C GLU A 75 10.46 7.53 8.17
N GLY A 76 10.44 7.19 6.88
CA GLY A 76 10.93 5.92 6.35
C GLY A 76 9.99 4.73 6.57
N ASN A 77 8.82 4.92 7.19
CA ASN A 77 7.78 3.87 7.20
C ASN A 77 7.27 3.62 5.78
N ASN A 78 6.94 2.37 5.50
CA ASN A 78 6.51 1.94 4.19
C ASN A 78 5.07 1.43 4.27
N LEU A 79 4.26 1.80 3.28
CA LEU A 79 2.90 1.32 3.14
C LEU A 79 2.79 0.56 1.84
N ILE A 80 2.32 -0.68 1.91
CA ILE A 80 2.06 -1.51 0.74
C ILE A 80 0.55 -1.59 0.55
N LEU A 81 0.09 -1.28 -0.66
CA LEU A 81 -1.30 -1.39 -1.06
C LEU A 81 -1.44 -2.48 -2.11
N GLU A 82 -2.29 -3.46 -1.86
CA GLU A 82 -2.58 -4.52 -2.80
C GLU A 82 -4.05 -4.46 -3.22
N PHE A 83 -4.28 -4.06 -4.46
CA PHE A 83 -5.62 -3.85 -5.00
C PHE A 83 -6.23 -5.12 -5.55
N ASP A 84 -5.42 -5.89 -6.27
CA ASP A 84 -5.76 -7.18 -6.83
C ASP A 84 -4.49 -8.02 -6.98
N SER A 85 -4.60 -9.18 -7.63
CA SER A 85 -3.48 -10.11 -7.84
C SER A 85 -2.33 -9.56 -8.69
N GLU A 86 -2.53 -8.46 -9.40
CA GLU A 86 -1.58 -7.91 -10.36
C GLU A 86 -1.08 -6.50 -9.98
N ARG A 87 -1.82 -5.78 -9.12
CA ARG A 87 -1.54 -4.38 -8.79
C ARG A 87 -1.18 -4.21 -7.32
N THR A 88 0.12 -4.02 -7.10
CA THR A 88 0.71 -3.63 -5.80
C THR A 88 1.39 -2.28 -5.93
N TYR A 89 1.13 -1.38 -4.97
CA TYR A 89 1.77 -0.07 -4.87
C TYR A 89 2.51 0.04 -3.55
N ALA A 90 3.66 0.70 -3.56
CA ALA A 90 4.46 0.95 -2.39
C ALA A 90 4.60 2.46 -2.16
N PHE A 91 4.42 2.90 -0.93
CA PHE A 91 4.57 4.28 -0.51
C PHE A 91 5.56 4.37 0.65
N GLU A 92 6.25 5.49 0.75
CA GLU A 92 7.11 5.84 1.88
C GLU A 92 6.61 7.11 2.55
N PHE A 93 6.60 7.12 3.87
CA PHE A 93 6.32 8.33 4.62
C PHE A 93 7.61 9.17 4.69
N ARG A 94 7.61 10.31 3.99
CA ARG A 94 8.72 11.27 3.93
C ARG A 94 8.24 12.71 3.99
N ASP A 95 8.93 13.54 4.75
CA ASP A 95 8.61 14.95 4.94
C ASP A 95 7.15 15.17 5.42
N GLY A 96 6.66 14.27 6.27
CA GLY A 96 5.29 14.33 6.81
C GLY A 96 4.18 13.91 5.84
N ILE A 97 4.50 13.37 4.66
CA ILE A 97 3.52 12.89 3.67
C ILE A 97 3.91 11.52 3.11
N TRP A 98 2.92 10.72 2.72
CA TRP A 98 3.09 9.53 1.91
C TRP A 98 3.45 9.92 0.48
N ARG A 99 4.47 9.30 -0.08
CA ARG A 99 4.85 9.43 -1.49
C ARG A 99 5.06 8.08 -2.12
N GLU A 100 4.74 7.93 -3.40
CA GLU A 100 5.05 6.70 -4.11
C GLU A 100 6.55 6.37 -4.01
N ARG A 101 6.84 5.14 -3.62
CA ARG A 101 8.19 4.61 -3.51
C ARG A 101 8.46 3.72 -4.72
N VAL A 102 9.23 4.23 -5.68
CA VAL A 102 9.68 3.44 -6.83
C VAL A 102 10.66 2.38 -6.35
N TRP A 103 10.21 1.13 -6.24
CA TRP A 103 11.10 0.00 -5.97
C TRP A 103 11.64 -0.54 -7.28
N GLY A 104 12.93 -0.91 -7.29
CA GLY A 104 13.38 -1.87 -8.29
C GLY A 104 12.58 -3.17 -8.14
N ALA A 105 12.16 -3.77 -9.25
CA ALA A 105 11.34 -4.99 -9.30
C ALA A 105 11.67 -6.06 -8.22
N PRO A 106 12.93 -6.36 -7.86
CA PRO A 106 13.24 -7.42 -6.89
C PRO A 106 12.72 -7.19 -5.47
N ARG A 107 12.57 -5.93 -5.03
CA ARG A 107 12.14 -5.62 -3.65
C ARG A 107 10.62 -5.76 -3.47
N LEU A 108 9.85 -5.54 -4.54
CA LEU A 108 8.39 -5.73 -4.56
C LEU A 108 8.07 -7.21 -4.49
N GLU A 109 8.77 -8.03 -5.28
CA GLU A 109 8.64 -9.50 -5.26
C GLU A 109 8.97 -10.06 -3.87
N ALA A 110 10.06 -9.60 -3.24
CA ALA A 110 10.46 -10.10 -1.92
C ALA A 110 9.46 -9.76 -0.79
N MET A 111 8.66 -8.70 -0.95
CA MET A 111 7.63 -8.33 0.03
C MET A 111 6.28 -8.97 -0.30
N ALA A 112 5.93 -9.10 -1.59
CA ALA A 112 4.77 -9.86 -2.05
C ALA A 112 4.89 -11.37 -1.72
N ASP A 113 6.09 -11.95 -1.89
CA ASP A 113 6.37 -13.34 -1.48
C ASP A 113 6.23 -13.52 0.04
N ARG A 114 6.61 -12.51 0.84
CA ARG A 114 6.47 -12.53 2.32
C ARG A 114 5.02 -12.39 2.76
N SER A 115 4.21 -11.67 2.00
CA SER A 115 2.78 -11.52 2.25
C SER A 115 1.94 -12.65 1.60
N GLY A 116 2.60 -13.69 1.06
CA GLY A 116 2.01 -14.93 0.56
C GLY A 116 1.46 -14.87 -0.87
N VAL A 117 1.74 -13.80 -1.61
CA VAL A 117 1.14 -13.52 -2.92
C VAL A 117 2.17 -13.70 -4.03
N ARG A 118 2.02 -14.78 -4.80
CA ARG A 118 2.70 -14.94 -6.09
C ARG A 118 2.07 -14.00 -7.13
N GLY A 119 2.52 -12.76 -7.19
CA GLY A 119 2.13 -11.79 -8.21
C GLY A 119 3.14 -11.77 -9.37
N THR A 120 2.68 -12.08 -10.58
CA THR A 120 3.46 -11.99 -11.82
C THR A 120 3.75 -10.52 -12.16
N ILE A 121 4.99 -10.05 -11.98
CA ILE A 121 5.39 -8.71 -12.43
C ILE A 121 5.42 -8.68 -13.96
N ARG A 122 4.51 -7.92 -14.56
CA ARG A 122 4.55 -7.62 -15.99
C ARG A 122 5.68 -6.63 -16.25
N ARG A 123 6.80 -7.12 -16.80
CA ARG A 123 7.85 -6.26 -17.35
C ARG A 123 7.27 -5.45 -18.50
N GLU A 124 7.01 -4.18 -18.30
CA GLU A 124 6.97 -3.24 -19.42
C GLU A 124 8.42 -3.01 -19.87
N THR A 125 8.90 -3.86 -20.77
CA THR A 125 10.07 -3.54 -21.60
C THR A 125 9.67 -2.45 -22.58
N GLY A 126 9.79 -1.21 -22.14
CA GLY A 126 9.70 -0.05 -23.00
C GLY A 126 11.03 0.20 -23.72
N ASN A 127 10.99 0.00 -25.03
CA ASN A 127 11.66 0.83 -26.05
C ASN A 127 13.16 0.58 -26.30
N ASP A 128 13.46 -0.12 -27.40
CA ASP A 128 14.62 0.23 -28.21
C ASP A 128 14.14 0.62 -29.62
N ARG A 129 14.28 1.92 -29.89
CA ARG A 129 14.23 2.51 -31.24
C ARG A 129 15.57 2.22 -31.91
N THR A 130 15.57 1.49 -33.02
CA THR A 130 16.28 1.88 -34.26
C THR A 130 15.86 0.99 -35.42
#